data_AF-A0A7W1Q2J3-F1
#
_entry.id   AF-A0A7W1Q2J3-F1
#
_cell.length_a   1.000
_cell.length_b   1.000
_cell.length_c   1.000
_cell.angle_alpha   90.00
_cell.angle_beta   90.00
_cell.angle_gamma   90.00
#
_symmetry.space_group_name_H-M   'P 1'
#
loop_
_entity.id
_entity.type
_entity.pdbx_description
1 polymer ?
#
loop_
_entity_poly.entity_id
_entity_poly.type
_entity_poly.pdbx_seq_one_letter_code
_entity_poly.pdbx_strand_id
1 'polypeptide(L)'
;MRRSSGERRRVTLALALAIAVGLADAGIGLRSSANDLDLDFIPVTWERFDIVLGVDVLGAARPLIAALRDSSVLAAVNELGATTPGRQEWSRRSPRPGWLPLSRTRWNEYSSGWC
;
A
#
# COMPACT_ATOMS: atom_id res chain seq x y z
N MET A 1 26.91 -19.39 12.71
CA MET A 1 26.15 -18.85 11.56
C MET A 1 25.33 -17.66 12.03
N ARG A 2 25.89 -16.45 11.92
CA ARG A 2 25.32 -15.21 12.47
C ARG A 2 24.24 -14.72 11.52
N ARG A 3 22.95 -14.84 11.88
CA ARG A 3 21.87 -14.19 11.15
C ARG A 3 22.01 -12.69 11.39
N SER A 4 22.58 -11.96 10.44
CA SER A 4 22.45 -10.50 10.40
C SER A 4 20.96 -10.22 10.19
N SER A 5 20.28 -9.81 11.26
CA SER A 5 18.93 -9.27 11.21
C SER A 5 18.92 -8.16 10.17
N GLY A 6 18.25 -8.40 9.05
CA GLY A 6 18.03 -7.38 8.04
C GLY A 6 17.21 -6.28 8.67
N GLU A 7 17.88 -5.19 9.05
CA GLU A 7 17.25 -3.95 9.44
C GLU A 7 16.49 -3.45 8.20
N ARG A 8 15.21 -3.84 8.06
CA ARG A 8 14.33 -3.22 7.06
C ARG A 8 13.96 -1.84 7.58
N ARG A 9 14.91 -0.91 7.51
CA ARG A 9 14.66 0.52 7.68
C ARG A 9 13.77 0.98 6.52
N ARG A 10 12.46 0.88 6.71
CA ARG A 10 11.50 1.68 5.94
C ARG A 10 11.34 3.00 6.70
N VAL A 11 12.20 3.95 6.36
CA VAL A 11 12.23 5.28 6.96
C VAL A 11 11.95 6.28 5.85
N THR A 12 10.68 6.44 5.49
CA THR A 12 10.31 7.34 4.40
C THR A 12 10.24 8.78 4.88
N LEU A 13 9.53 9.04 5.99
CA LEU A 13 9.40 10.39 6.52
C LEU A 13 10.70 10.92 7.10
N ALA A 14 11.46 10.09 7.86
CA ALA A 14 12.72 10.58 8.42
C ALA A 14 13.81 10.78 7.35
N LEU A 15 13.76 10.08 6.22
CA LEU A 15 14.61 10.38 5.07
C LEU A 15 14.19 11.70 4.40
N ALA A 16 12.89 11.91 4.20
CA ALA A 16 12.38 13.16 3.67
C ALA A 16 12.78 14.35 4.58
N LEU A 17 12.68 14.18 5.90
CA LEU A 17 13.13 15.18 6.86
C LEU A 17 14.64 15.43 6.74
N ALA A 18 15.47 14.39 6.61
CA ALA A 18 16.91 14.54 6.43
C ALA A 18 17.26 15.35 5.17
N ILE A 19 16.50 15.19 4.09
CA ILE A 19 16.65 16.02 2.88
C ILE A 19 16.22 17.46 3.16
N ALA A 20 15.05 17.65 3.77
CA ALA A 20 14.51 18.98 4.07
C ALA A 20 15.44 19.82 4.96
N VAL A 21 16.18 19.19 5.89
CA VAL A 21 17.15 19.88 6.76
C VAL A 21 18.57 19.91 6.20
N GLY A 22 18.79 19.44 4.97
CA GLY A 22 20.10 19.47 4.30
C GLY A 22 21.12 18.44 4.82
N LEU A 23 20.67 17.40 5.52
CA LEU A 23 21.53 16.27 5.93
C LEU A 23 21.76 15.25 4.80
N ALA A 24 20.98 15.32 3.73
CA ALA A 24 21.12 14.53 2.52
C ALA A 24 20.67 15.32 1.29
N ASP A 25 21.30 15.10 0.14
CA ASP A 25 20.92 15.77 -1.11
C ASP A 25 19.70 15.11 -1.80
N ALA A 26 19.55 13.79 -1.65
CA ALA A 26 18.47 13.01 -2.25
C ALA A 26 18.26 11.65 -1.53
N GLY A 27 17.13 10.99 -1.80
CA GLY A 27 16.82 9.70 -1.18
C GLY A 27 15.67 8.94 -1.88
N ILE A 28 15.58 7.64 -1.63
CA ILE A 28 14.48 6.78 -2.13
C ILE A 28 13.34 6.78 -1.11
N GLY A 29 12.15 7.24 -1.52
CA GLY A 29 10.98 7.32 -0.65
C GLY A 29 9.64 7.24 -1.38
N LEU A 30 8.57 7.38 -0.60
CA LEU A 30 7.20 7.47 -1.09
C LEU A 30 6.88 8.90 -1.45
N ARG A 31 6.09 9.07 -2.51
CA ARG A 31 5.61 10.38 -2.96
C ARG A 31 4.87 11.15 -1.87
N SER A 32 4.08 10.45 -1.04
CA SER A 32 3.35 11.08 0.06
C SER A 32 4.27 11.80 1.04
N SER A 33 5.41 11.20 1.39
CA SER A 33 6.37 11.82 2.31
C SER A 33 7.11 13.02 1.70
N ALA A 34 7.28 13.05 0.37
CA ALA A 34 7.81 14.23 -0.32
C ALA A 34 6.77 15.36 -0.32
N ASN A 35 5.49 15.04 -0.59
CA ASN A 35 4.39 16.00 -0.54
C ASN A 35 4.24 16.63 0.86
N ASP A 36 4.34 15.83 1.94
CA ASP A 36 4.20 16.31 3.33
C ASP A 36 5.24 17.38 3.71
N LEU A 37 6.41 17.39 3.04
CA LEU A 37 7.52 18.32 3.31
C LEU A 37 7.82 19.25 2.12
N ASP A 38 6.92 19.32 1.14
CA ASP A 38 7.05 20.14 -0.08
C ASP A 38 8.39 19.93 -0.83
N LEU A 39 8.82 18.67 -0.93
CA LEU A 39 10.05 18.28 -1.63
C LEU A 39 9.77 17.87 -3.07
N ASP A 40 10.74 18.13 -3.96
CA ASP A 40 10.72 17.63 -5.33
C ASP A 40 10.75 16.08 -5.37
N PHE A 41 9.94 15.48 -6.25
CA PHE A 41 9.83 14.03 -6.38
C PHE A 41 10.01 13.56 -7.82
N ILE A 42 10.96 12.64 -8.03
CA ILE A 42 11.20 11.98 -9.32
C ILE A 42 10.67 10.53 -9.25
N PRO A 43 9.62 10.16 -10.00
CA PRO A 43 9.08 8.79 -9.98
C PRO A 43 10.07 7.79 -10.61
N VAL A 44 10.54 6.81 -9.83
CA VAL A 44 11.45 5.75 -10.31
C VAL A 44 10.73 4.42 -10.52
N THR A 45 9.83 4.04 -9.61
CA THR A 45 9.10 2.77 -9.64
C THR A 45 7.78 2.86 -8.89
N TRP A 46 6.93 1.84 -9.09
CA TRP A 46 5.64 1.68 -8.41
C TRP A 46 5.72 0.53 -7.42
N GLU A 47 5.49 0.82 -6.13
CA GLU A 47 5.27 -0.22 -5.12
C GLU A 47 3.78 -0.54 -5.03
N ARG A 48 3.43 -1.82 -5.06
CA ARG A 48 2.07 -2.28 -4.81
C ARG A 48 1.89 -2.49 -3.31
N PHE A 49 0.85 -1.87 -2.75
CA PHE A 49 0.45 -2.06 -1.37
C PHE A 49 -0.73 -3.03 -1.30
N ASP A 50 -0.51 -4.17 -0.66
CA ASP A 50 -1.55 -5.17 -0.40
C ASP A 50 -2.04 -5.02 1.05
N ILE A 51 -3.36 -5.03 1.26
CA ILE A 51 -3.96 -5.12 2.59
C ILE A 51 -4.29 -6.60 2.85
N VAL A 52 -3.67 -7.17 3.87
CA VAL A 52 -3.87 -8.57 4.27
C VAL A 52 -4.71 -8.60 5.53
N LEU A 53 -5.82 -9.34 5.49
CA LEU A 53 -6.75 -9.51 6.61
C LEU A 53 -6.83 -10.99 6.99
N GLY A 54 -6.93 -11.25 8.29
CA GLY A 54 -7.30 -12.57 8.79
C GLY A 54 -8.71 -12.94 8.34
N VAL A 55 -8.95 -14.23 8.08
CA VAL A 55 -10.25 -14.71 7.59
C VAL A 55 -11.36 -14.54 8.64
N ASP A 56 -10.99 -14.65 9.90
CA ASP A 56 -11.80 -14.49 11.11
C ASP A 56 -12.23 -13.03 11.34
N VAL A 57 -11.42 -12.05 10.91
CA VAL A 57 -11.73 -10.62 11.07
C VAL A 57 -12.43 -10.01 9.86
N LEU A 58 -12.61 -10.78 8.77
CA LEU A 58 -13.08 -10.24 7.50
C LEU A 58 -14.52 -9.69 7.56
N GLY A 59 -15.37 -10.29 8.40
CA GLY A 59 -16.72 -9.75 8.67
C GLY A 59 -16.67 -8.39 9.35
N ALA A 60 -15.80 -8.22 10.36
CA ALA A 60 -15.61 -6.95 11.06
C ALA A 60 -14.93 -5.89 10.16
N ALA A 61 -14.12 -6.32 9.20
CA ALA A 61 -13.45 -5.44 8.24
C ALA A 61 -14.34 -4.98 7.07
N ARG A 62 -15.60 -5.45 6.97
CA ARG A 62 -16.52 -5.02 5.89
C ARG A 62 -16.62 -3.51 5.71
N PRO A 63 -16.76 -2.68 6.77
CA PRO A 63 -16.83 -1.23 6.61
C PRO A 63 -15.54 -0.63 6.03
N LEU A 64 -14.37 -1.11 6.47
CA LEU A 64 -13.08 -0.69 5.92
C LEU A 64 -13.00 -1.02 4.42
N ILE A 65 -13.42 -2.22 4.04
CA ILE A 65 -13.32 -2.68 2.66
C ILE A 65 -14.32 -1.95 1.76
N ALA A 66 -15.51 -1.63 2.27
CA ALA A 66 -16.46 -0.76 1.60
C ALA A 66 -15.87 0.64 1.40
N ALA A 67 -15.26 1.23 2.44
CA ALA A 67 -14.63 2.54 2.35
C ALA A 67 -13.47 2.56 1.35
N LEU A 68 -12.62 1.53 1.31
CA LEU A 68 -11.51 1.45 0.34
C LEU A 68 -11.98 1.35 -1.13
N ARG A 69 -13.23 0.96 -1.36
CA ARG A 69 -13.86 0.90 -2.69
C ARG A 69 -14.62 2.17 -3.04
N ASP A 70 -14.85 3.04 -2.07
CA ASP A 70 -15.55 4.30 -2.28
C ASP A 70 -14.67 5.26 -3.10
N SER A 71 -15.26 5.86 -4.14
CA SER A 71 -14.52 6.71 -5.07
C SER A 71 -14.03 8.01 -4.42
N SER A 72 -14.74 8.52 -3.40
CA SER A 72 -14.31 9.72 -2.67
C SER A 72 -13.10 9.42 -1.78
N VAL A 73 -13.06 8.24 -1.16
CA VAL A 73 -11.90 7.78 -0.40
C VAL A 73 -10.71 7.56 -1.33
N LEU A 74 -10.93 6.92 -2.48
CA LEU A 74 -9.87 6.73 -3.48
C LEU A 74 -9.36 8.06 -4.03
N ALA A 75 -10.23 9.07 -4.22
CA ALA A 75 -9.82 10.41 -4.61
C ALA A 75 -8.92 11.05 -3.55
N ALA A 76 -9.33 11.03 -2.28
CA ALA A 76 -8.54 11.55 -1.17
C ALA A 76 -7.17 10.85 -1.05
N VAL A 77 -7.11 9.52 -1.24
CA VAL A 77 -5.84 8.76 -1.22
C VAL A 77 -4.95 9.12 -2.42
N ASN A 78 -5.53 9.45 -3.58
CA ASN A 78 -4.76 9.96 -4.72
C ASN A 78 -4.16 11.35 -4.43
N GLU A 79 -4.87 12.22 -3.73
CA GLU A 79 -4.37 13.55 -3.35
C GLU A 79 -3.16 13.46 -2.42
N LEU A 80 -3.16 12.48 -1.51
CA LEU A 80 -2.00 12.15 -0.67
C LEU A 80 -0.79 11.62 -1.47
N GLY A 81 -0.95 11.36 -2.77
CA GLY A 81 0.12 10.86 -3.64
C GLY A 81 0.39 9.35 -3.51
N ALA A 82 -0.46 8.60 -2.81
CA ALA A 82 -0.31 7.15 -2.62
C ALA A 82 -0.75 6.32 -3.84
N THR A 83 -1.53 6.91 -4.76
CA THR A 83 -1.90 6.31 -6.05
C THR A 83 -1.77 7.35 -7.18
N THR A 84 -1.71 6.88 -8.43
CA THR A 84 -1.68 7.72 -9.63
C THR A 84 -2.99 7.66 -10.39
N PRO A 85 -3.57 8.81 -10.79
CA PRO A 85 -4.73 8.86 -11.67
C PRO A 85 -4.47 8.06 -12.95
N GLY A 86 -5.40 7.17 -13.33
CA GLY A 86 -5.33 6.43 -14.60
C GLY A 86 -4.67 5.05 -14.55
N ARG A 87 -4.13 4.60 -13.40
CA ARG A 87 -3.68 3.21 -13.18
C ARG A 87 -4.39 2.60 -11.97
N GLN A 88 -5.72 2.70 -11.96
CA GLN A 88 -6.60 2.04 -11.00
C GLN A 88 -6.72 0.54 -11.35
N GLU A 89 -5.61 -0.19 -11.36
CA GLU A 89 -5.63 -1.65 -11.47
C GLU A 89 -5.82 -2.23 -10.06
N TRP A 90 -7.01 -2.08 -9.49
CA TRP A 90 -7.50 -2.98 -8.44
C TRP A 90 -7.69 -4.34 -9.09
N SER A 91 -6.58 -5.05 -9.31
CA SER A 91 -6.60 -6.27 -10.09
C SER A 91 -7.46 -7.28 -9.34
N ARG A 92 -8.50 -7.77 -10.02
CA ARG A 92 -9.20 -9.02 -9.73
C ARG A 92 -8.20 -10.19 -9.81
N ARG A 93 -7.16 -10.20 -8.98
CA ARG A 93 -6.21 -11.32 -8.92
C ARG A 93 -6.38 -12.05 -7.62
N SER A 94 -6.58 -13.35 -7.77
CA SER A 94 -6.50 -14.32 -6.70
C SER A 94 -5.19 -14.13 -5.92
N PRO A 95 -5.18 -14.40 -4.61
CA PRO A 95 -3.97 -14.37 -3.81
C PRO A 95 -2.85 -15.18 -4.44
N ARG A 96 -1.60 -14.75 -4.21
CA ARG A 96 -0.44 -15.45 -4.75
C ARG A 96 -0.42 -16.92 -4.26
N PRO A 97 -0.02 -17.87 -5.11
CA PRO A 97 0.10 -19.27 -4.70
C PRO A 97 0.95 -19.39 -3.42
N GLY A 98 0.44 -20.08 -2.41
CA GLY A 98 1.11 -20.29 -1.12
C GLY A 98 0.77 -19.29 0.00
N TRP A 99 -0.03 -18.26 -0.27
CA TRP A 99 -0.42 -17.23 0.72
C TRP A 99 -1.80 -17.47 1.37
N LEU A 100 -2.47 -18.59 1.07
CA LEU A 100 -3.81 -18.88 1.56
C LEU A 100 -3.88 -20.13 2.44
N PRO A 101 -4.55 -20.05 3.61
CA PRO A 101 -5.10 -21.23 4.29
C PRO A 101 -6.44 -21.68 3.67
N LEU A 102 -7.00 -20.93 2.71
CA LEU A 102 -8.30 -21.18 2.08
C LEU A 102 -8.15 -21.73 0.65
N SER A 103 -8.97 -22.72 0.30
CA SER A 103 -9.06 -23.23 -1.07
C SER A 103 -9.61 -22.15 -2.02
N ARG A 104 -9.25 -22.25 -3.32
CA ARG A 104 -9.73 -21.35 -4.39
C ARG A 104 -11.26 -21.21 -4.41
N THR A 105 -11.98 -22.28 -4.03
CA THR A 105 -13.44 -22.33 -3.94
C THR A 105 -14.00 -21.42 -2.84
N ARG A 106 -13.40 -21.42 -1.65
CA ARG A 106 -13.83 -20.58 -0.52
C ARG A 106 -13.57 -19.09 -0.77
N TRP A 107 -12.55 -18.78 -1.57
CA TRP A 107 -12.28 -17.42 -2.06
C TRP A 107 -13.36 -16.90 -2.99
N ASN A 108 -13.76 -17.73 -3.96
CA ASN A 108 -14.82 -17.37 -4.92
C ASN A 108 -16.13 -17.11 -4.19
N GLU A 109 -16.53 -18.00 -3.27
CA GLU A 109 -17.74 -17.88 -2.45
C GLU A 109 -17.78 -16.59 -1.61
N TYR A 110 -16.63 -16.22 -1.02
CA TYR A 110 -16.51 -14.96 -0.29
C TYR A 110 -16.62 -13.75 -1.23
N SER A 111 -15.99 -13.80 -2.40
CA SER A 111 -15.99 -12.70 -3.38
C SER A 111 -17.29 -12.56 -4.20
N SER A 112 -18.17 -13.56 -4.20
CA SER A 112 -19.45 -13.50 -4.95
C SER A 112 -20.47 -12.52 -4.35
N GLY A 113 -20.37 -12.19 -3.06
CA GLY A 113 -21.19 -11.14 -2.43
C GLY A 113 -20.60 -9.72 -2.58
N TRP A 114 -19.55 -9.57 -3.39
CA TRP A 114 -18.71 -8.37 -3.49
C TRP A 114 -18.81 -7.70 -4.86
N CYS A 115 -19.82 -8.09 -5.64
CA CYS A 115 -20.17 -7.58 -6.96
C CYS A 115 -21.34 -6.59 -6.86
#